data_AF-A0A914DE72-F1
#
_entry.id   AF-A0A914DE72-F1
#
_cell.length_a   1.000
_cell.length_b   1.000
_cell.length_c   1.000
_cell.angle_alpha   90.00
_cell.angle_beta   90.00
_cell.angle_gamma   90.00
#
_symmetry.space_group_name_H-M   'P 1'
#
loop_
_entity.id
_entity.type
_entity.pdbx_description
1 polymer ?
#
loop_
_entity_poly.entity_id
_entity_poly.type
_entity_poly.pdbx_seq_one_letter_code
_entity_poly.pdbx_strand_id
1 'polypeptide(L)'
;MFTDFLKAGGGQHIDAMTFHQYYMDCTTSRLEQFLDPRMMDKMERDIKVEQQFNLSLWLGETGSCWADLNNTLSVTFASGFLWLDVLGLGAKLVDVVIRQELRSAVNGLLDISTYQPKPDYWVSFLHKKLVGQKVLNVTITPNNNTFL
;
A
#
# COMPACT_ATOMS: atom_id res chain seq x y z
N MET A 1 -20.59 8.81 -0.10
CA MET A 1 -19.71 9.82 -0.73
C MET A 1 -19.25 9.39 -2.11
N PHE A 2 -18.44 8.32 -2.27
CA PHE A 2 -18.01 7.89 -3.61
C PHE A 2 -19.16 7.30 -4.45
N THR A 3 -20.01 6.48 -3.84
CA THR A 3 -21.24 5.96 -4.49
C THR A 3 -22.16 7.08 -4.97
N ASP A 4 -22.27 8.18 -4.21
CA ASP A 4 -23.13 9.31 -4.58
C ASP A 4 -22.54 10.09 -5.76
N PHE A 5 -21.22 10.27 -5.77
CA PHE A 5 -20.49 10.83 -6.92
C PHE A 5 -20.71 10.02 -8.20
N LEU A 6 -20.61 8.69 -8.12
CA LEU A 6 -20.88 7.82 -9.26
C LEU A 6 -22.34 7.89 -9.70
N LYS A 7 -23.29 7.87 -8.77
CA LYS A 7 -24.74 7.99 -9.06
C LYS A 7 -25.09 9.33 -9.70
N ALA A 8 -24.37 10.39 -9.38
CA ALA A 8 -24.51 11.70 -10.00
C ALA A 8 -23.93 11.78 -11.42
N GLY A 9 -23.37 10.68 -11.95
CA GLY A 9 -22.80 10.62 -13.30
C GLY A 9 -21.29 10.86 -13.36
N GLY A 10 -20.63 11.09 -12.23
CA GLY A 10 -19.18 11.39 -12.19
C GLY A 10 -18.31 10.30 -12.83
N GLY A 11 -18.75 9.04 -12.77
CA GLY A 11 -18.07 7.90 -13.41
C GLY A 11 -17.95 7.99 -14.93
N GLN A 12 -18.76 8.83 -15.59
CA GLN A 12 -18.69 9.06 -17.05
C GLN A 12 -17.64 10.11 -17.43
N HIS A 13 -17.03 10.75 -16.43
CA HIS A 13 -16.11 11.87 -16.60
C HIS A 13 -14.72 11.61 -16.00
N ILE A 14 -14.45 10.37 -15.57
CA ILE A 14 -13.16 9.96 -15.01
C ILE A 14 -12.66 8.69 -15.71
N ASP A 15 -11.35 8.60 -15.89
CA ASP A 15 -10.72 7.39 -16.46
C ASP A 15 -10.52 6.30 -15.42
N ALA A 16 -10.30 6.70 -14.16
CA ALA A 16 -10.05 5.80 -13.05
C ALA A 16 -10.61 6.37 -11.75
N MET A 17 -11.04 5.47 -10.88
CA MET A 17 -11.37 5.76 -9.51
C MET A 17 -10.11 5.73 -8.66
N THR A 18 -9.94 6.73 -7.80
CA THR A 18 -8.84 6.78 -6.84
C THR A 18 -9.37 6.78 -5.43
N PHE A 19 -8.78 5.96 -4.56
CA PHE A 19 -9.03 6.01 -3.12
C PHE A 19 -7.70 5.95 -2.36
N HIS A 20 -7.75 6.36 -1.10
CA HIS A 20 -6.58 6.42 -0.23
C HIS A 20 -6.66 5.30 0.81
N GLN A 21 -5.55 4.65 1.10
CA GLN A 21 -5.52 3.56 2.08
C GLN A 21 -4.23 3.60 2.90
N TYR A 22 -4.37 3.42 4.21
CA TYR A 22 -3.27 3.24 5.15
C TYR A 22 -3.62 2.14 6.17
N TYR A 23 -2.63 1.43 6.69
CA TYR A 23 -2.87 0.36 7.67
C TYR A 23 -3.20 0.88 9.07
N MET A 24 -2.51 1.91 9.55
CA MET A 24 -2.60 2.36 10.95
C MET A 24 -2.20 3.84 11.17
N ASP A 25 -2.48 4.39 12.35
CA ASP A 25 -2.04 5.72 12.76
C ASP A 25 -0.57 5.68 13.24
N CYS A 26 0.31 6.47 12.62
CA CYS A 26 1.73 6.51 12.96
C CYS A 26 1.95 6.95 14.43
N THR A 27 1.09 7.83 14.96
CA THR A 27 1.18 8.40 16.31
C THR A 27 1.11 7.32 17.39
N THR A 28 0.33 6.27 17.14
CA THR A 28 0.07 5.18 18.12
C THR A 28 0.66 3.84 17.70
N SER A 29 1.28 3.79 16.52
CA SER A 29 1.81 2.55 15.94
C SER A 29 2.97 1.95 16.75
N ARG A 30 3.01 0.62 16.80
CA ARG A 30 4.07 -0.16 17.44
C ARG A 30 4.68 -1.15 16.46
N LEU A 31 5.93 -1.55 16.72
CA LEU A 31 6.68 -2.44 15.83
C LEU A 31 5.93 -3.74 15.51
N GLU A 32 5.22 -4.30 16.49
CA GLU A 32 4.47 -5.55 16.33
C GLU A 32 3.38 -5.43 15.26
N GLN A 33 2.79 -4.24 15.09
CA GLN A 33 1.76 -4.01 14.07
C GLN A 33 2.33 -3.97 12.65
N PHE A 34 3.61 -3.62 12.47
CA PHE A 34 4.28 -3.67 11.17
C PHE A 34 4.60 -5.10 10.71
N LEU A 35 4.57 -6.06 11.64
CA LEU A 35 4.91 -7.46 11.42
C LEU A 35 3.68 -8.39 11.55
N ASP A 36 2.50 -7.83 11.86
CA ASP A 36 1.28 -8.61 12.09
C ASP A 36 0.55 -8.88 10.77
N PRO A 37 0.41 -10.15 10.32
CA PRO A 37 -0.31 -10.46 9.09
C PRO A 37 -1.80 -10.07 9.15
N ARG A 38 -2.40 -9.97 10.34
CA ARG A 38 -3.80 -9.53 10.49
C ARG A 38 -3.96 -8.06 10.10
N MET A 39 -2.91 -7.26 10.23
CA MET A 39 -2.88 -5.89 9.72
C MET A 39 -2.84 -5.91 8.19
N MET A 40 -2.03 -6.78 7.59
CA MET A 40 -1.94 -6.95 6.13
C MET A 40 -3.30 -7.35 5.52
N ASP A 41 -4.03 -8.27 6.16
CA ASP A 41 -5.37 -8.69 5.71
C ASP A 41 -6.40 -7.55 5.66
N LYS A 42 -6.18 -6.44 6.38
CA LYS A 42 -7.07 -5.27 6.34
C LYS A 42 -7.07 -4.62 4.97
N MET A 43 -5.91 -4.47 4.34
CA MET A 43 -5.77 -3.83 3.03
C MET A 43 -6.58 -4.56 1.96
N GLU A 44 -6.49 -5.89 1.92
CA GLU A 44 -7.23 -6.69 0.95
C GLU A 44 -8.75 -6.47 1.08
N ARG A 45 -9.27 -6.42 2.32
CA ARG A 45 -10.68 -6.14 2.58
C ARG A 45 -11.08 -4.76 2.10
N ASP A 46 -10.27 -3.74 2.40
CA ASP A 46 -10.54 -2.35 2.00
C ASP A 46 -10.58 -2.22 0.47
N ILE A 47 -9.60 -2.81 -0.25
CA ILE A 47 -9.56 -2.76 -1.73
C ILE A 47 -10.79 -3.47 -2.34
N LYS A 48 -11.16 -4.64 -1.81
CA LYS A 48 -12.30 -5.43 -2.34
C LYS A 48 -13.63 -4.70 -2.24
N VAL A 49 -13.80 -3.81 -1.27
CA VAL A 49 -15.00 -2.96 -1.18
C VAL A 49 -15.08 -1.98 -2.35
N GLU A 50 -13.94 -1.44 -2.80
CA GLU A 50 -13.90 -0.45 -3.88
C GLU A 50 -13.96 -1.09 -5.28
N GLN A 51 -13.61 -2.37 -5.42
CA GLN A 51 -13.70 -3.12 -6.69
C GLN A 51 -15.14 -3.41 -7.16
N GLN A 52 -16.15 -3.04 -6.38
CA GLN A 52 -17.57 -3.26 -6.74
C GLN A 52 -18.02 -2.45 -7.97
N PHE A 53 -17.22 -1.50 -8.45
CA PHE A 53 -17.54 -0.61 -9.56
C PHE A 53 -16.76 -1.01 -10.81
N ASN A 54 -17.43 -0.99 -11.97
CA ASN A 54 -16.84 -1.39 -13.26
C ASN A 54 -16.00 -0.25 -13.89
N LEU A 55 -15.02 0.25 -13.15
CA LEU A 55 -14.05 1.27 -13.56
C LEU A 55 -12.65 0.84 -13.15
N SER A 56 -11.62 1.36 -13.84
CA SER A 56 -10.23 1.18 -13.40
C SER A 56 -10.08 1.72 -11.98
N LEU A 57 -9.40 0.98 -11.11
CA LEU A 57 -9.28 1.29 -9.69
C LEU A 57 -7.82 1.49 -9.31
N TRP A 58 -7.52 2.64 -8.71
CA TRP A 58 -6.17 3.06 -8.34
C TRP A 58 -6.10 3.33 -6.83
N LEU A 59 -5.03 2.85 -6.19
CA LEU A 59 -4.59 3.38 -4.90
C LEU A 59 -3.92 4.74 -5.17
N GLY A 60 -4.70 5.81 -5.10
CA GLY A 60 -4.29 7.18 -5.46
C GLY A 60 -3.30 7.81 -4.48
N GLU A 61 -3.29 7.30 -3.25
CA GLU A 61 -2.35 7.66 -2.19
C GLU A 61 -2.34 6.54 -1.16
N THR A 62 -1.18 5.95 -0.86
CA THR A 62 -1.09 4.89 0.14
C THR A 62 0.28 4.81 0.80
N GLY A 63 0.32 4.25 2.00
CA GLY A 63 1.54 4.01 2.77
C GLY A 63 1.29 3.13 3.98
N SER A 64 2.31 2.91 4.80
CA SER A 64 2.19 2.08 6.01
C SER A 64 1.26 2.70 7.05
N CYS A 65 1.37 4.02 7.29
CA CYS A 65 0.59 4.69 8.31
C CYS A 65 0.30 6.17 7.95
N TRP A 66 -0.75 6.74 8.56
CA TRP A 66 -1.14 8.15 8.43
C TRP A 66 -0.80 8.94 9.71
N ALA A 67 -0.85 10.28 9.67
CA ALA A 67 -0.61 11.18 10.81
C ALA A 67 0.85 11.23 11.34
N ASP A 68 1.03 11.63 12.62
CA ASP A 68 2.26 12.20 13.19
C ASP A 68 3.53 11.37 12.90
N LEU A 69 4.51 12.04 12.30
CA LEU A 69 5.76 11.48 11.80
C LEU A 69 6.90 11.50 12.83
N ASN A 70 6.60 11.85 14.09
CA ASN A 70 7.55 11.67 15.20
C ASN A 70 7.87 10.18 15.45
N ASN A 71 7.00 9.26 15.00
CA ASN A 71 7.28 7.83 15.03
C ASN A 71 8.14 7.42 13.82
N THR A 72 9.35 6.94 14.11
CA THR A 72 10.35 6.60 13.10
C THR A 72 10.14 5.23 12.46
N LEU A 73 9.19 4.41 12.92
CA LEU A 73 8.99 3.06 12.39
C LEU A 73 8.68 3.04 10.87
N SER A 74 7.96 4.06 10.39
CA SER A 74 7.59 4.25 8.98
C SER A 74 8.78 4.53 8.04
N VAL A 75 9.97 4.79 8.59
CA VAL A 75 11.21 5.01 7.82
C VAL A 75 12.26 3.91 8.02
N THR A 76 11.91 2.83 8.72
CA THR A 76 12.83 1.71 9.00
C THR A 76 12.67 0.58 7.99
N PHE A 77 13.48 -0.48 8.10
CA PHE A 77 13.28 -1.70 7.32
C PHE A 77 11.92 -2.39 7.61
N ALA A 78 11.36 -2.21 8.81
CA ALA A 78 10.09 -2.84 9.18
C ALA A 78 8.91 -2.33 8.34
N SER A 79 8.94 -1.08 7.84
CA SER A 79 7.91 -0.58 6.90
C SER A 79 7.87 -1.36 5.60
N GLY A 80 8.99 -1.96 5.20
CA GLY A 80 9.12 -2.71 3.96
C GLY A 80 8.20 -3.92 3.86
N PHE A 81 7.82 -4.54 5.00
CA PHE A 81 6.87 -5.66 5.01
C PHE A 81 5.48 -5.21 4.55
N LEU A 82 4.96 -4.13 5.13
CA LEU A 82 3.69 -3.55 4.72
C LEU A 82 3.76 -2.98 3.30
N TRP A 83 4.88 -2.36 2.92
CA TRP A 83 5.01 -1.80 1.57
C TRP A 83 5.04 -2.88 0.48
N LEU A 84 5.75 -4.00 0.72
CA LEU A 84 5.71 -5.15 -0.20
C LEU A 84 4.33 -5.79 -0.25
N ASP A 85 3.60 -5.83 0.87
CA ASP A 85 2.21 -6.31 0.91
C ASP A 85 1.30 -5.44 0.04
N VAL A 86 1.39 -4.09 0.16
CA VAL A 86 0.67 -3.16 -0.73
C VAL A 86 0.98 -3.43 -2.21
N LEU A 87 2.26 -3.65 -2.56
CA LEU A 87 2.64 -3.92 -3.96
C LEU A 87 2.11 -5.27 -4.45
N GLY A 88 2.14 -6.30 -3.60
CA GLY A 88 1.66 -7.65 -3.92
C GLY A 88 0.15 -7.72 -4.07
N LEU A 89 -0.60 -7.15 -3.13
CA LEU A 89 -2.06 -6.99 -3.22
C LEU A 89 -2.43 -6.05 -4.35
N GLY A 90 -1.66 -4.97 -4.50
CA GLY A 90 -1.83 -3.97 -5.54
C GLY A 90 -1.83 -4.58 -6.93
N ALA A 91 -0.82 -5.41 -7.22
CA ALA A 91 -0.75 -6.13 -8.48
C ALA A 91 -1.96 -7.04 -8.76
N LYS A 92 -2.59 -7.61 -7.71
CA LYS A 92 -3.74 -8.52 -7.87
C LYS A 92 -5.08 -7.79 -7.97
N LEU A 93 -5.20 -6.60 -7.38
CA LEU A 93 -6.50 -6.00 -7.07
C LEU A 93 -6.69 -4.57 -7.62
N VAL A 94 -5.63 -3.87 -8.01
CA VAL A 94 -5.74 -2.51 -8.58
C VAL A 94 -4.82 -2.36 -9.79
N ASP A 95 -5.07 -1.33 -10.59
CA ASP A 95 -4.28 -1.05 -11.79
C ASP A 95 -3.04 -0.22 -11.47
N VAL A 96 -3.12 0.66 -10.47
CA VAL A 96 -2.04 1.59 -10.09
C VAL A 96 -1.95 1.73 -8.57
N VAL A 97 -0.72 1.80 -8.08
CA VAL A 97 -0.38 2.11 -6.68
C VAL A 97 0.50 3.35 -6.62
N ILE A 98 0.05 4.38 -5.89
CA ILE A 98 0.77 5.64 -5.70
C ILE A 98 1.22 5.74 -4.24
N ARG A 99 2.53 5.66 -4.02
CA ARG A 99 3.16 5.76 -2.70
C ARG A 99 3.11 7.20 -2.20
N GLN A 100 2.54 7.41 -1.02
CA GLN A 100 2.76 8.58 -0.16
C GLN A 100 3.98 8.31 0.74
N GLU A 101 5.12 8.95 0.53
CA GLU A 101 5.42 9.83 -0.60
C GLU A 101 6.86 9.68 -1.07
N LEU A 102 7.22 10.34 -2.16
CA LEU A 102 8.60 10.31 -2.65
C LEU A 102 9.56 11.07 -1.73
N ARG A 103 9.18 12.26 -1.23
CA ARG A 103 10.12 13.15 -0.53
C ARG A 103 9.54 14.20 0.44
N SER A 104 8.31 14.68 0.30
CA SER A 104 7.90 15.95 0.95
C SER A 104 7.68 15.88 2.47
N ALA A 105 7.77 14.71 3.07
CA ALA A 105 7.64 14.50 4.52
C ALA A 105 8.67 13.49 5.02
N VAL A 106 8.77 13.39 6.35
CA VAL A 106 9.77 12.57 7.05
C VAL A 106 9.69 11.10 6.64
N ASN A 107 8.49 10.58 6.35
CA ASN A 107 8.23 9.22 5.87
C ASN A 107 8.40 9.04 4.35
N GLY A 108 8.92 10.05 3.65
CA GLY A 108 9.22 9.97 2.23
C GLY A 108 10.27 8.89 1.92
N LEU A 109 10.19 8.30 0.73
CA LEU A 109 11.17 7.33 0.25
C LEU A 109 12.59 7.90 0.23
N LEU A 110 12.72 9.20 0.00
CA LEU A 110 13.97 9.95 0.04
C LEU A 110 13.97 10.90 1.23
N ASP A 111 15.14 11.03 1.85
CA ASP A 111 15.36 12.08 2.83
C ASP A 111 15.15 13.48 2.23
N ILE A 112 14.38 14.33 2.92
CA ILE A 112 14.03 15.69 2.46
C ILE A 112 15.28 16.52 2.15
N SER A 113 16.32 16.39 2.99
CA SER A 113 17.49 17.26 3.00
C SER A 113 18.67 16.68 2.22
N THR A 114 18.93 15.39 2.38
CA THR A 114 20.13 14.72 1.86
C THR A 114 19.88 13.94 0.57
N TYR A 115 18.61 13.75 0.17
CA TYR A 115 18.20 12.86 -0.92
C TYR A 115 18.63 11.39 -0.73
N GLN A 116 19.06 11.01 0.48
CA GLN A 116 19.46 9.64 0.74
C GLN A 116 18.22 8.73 0.74
N PRO A 117 18.28 7.58 0.04
CA PRO A 117 17.18 6.64 -0.02
C PRO A 117 16.99 5.93 1.32
N LYS A 118 15.74 5.84 1.76
CA LYS A 118 15.32 5.05 2.92
C LYS A 118 15.04 3.59 2.48
N PRO A 119 14.89 2.62 3.41
CA PRO A 119 14.73 1.22 3.05
C PRO A 119 13.64 0.94 2.00
N ASP A 120 12.47 1.57 2.13
CA ASP A 120 11.36 1.41 1.17
C ASP A 120 11.68 1.91 -0.24
N TYR A 121 12.63 2.85 -0.41
CA TYR A 121 13.10 3.25 -1.74
C TYR A 121 13.76 2.06 -2.43
N TRP A 122 14.63 1.33 -1.72
CA TRP A 122 15.32 0.17 -2.27
C TRP A 122 14.38 -0.98 -2.56
N VAL A 123 13.37 -1.19 -1.72
CA VAL A 123 12.25 -2.11 -2.00
C VAL A 123 11.57 -1.73 -3.30
N SER A 124 11.19 -0.46 -3.46
CA SER A 124 10.54 0.06 -4.66
C SER A 124 11.42 -0.08 -5.91
N PHE A 125 12.71 0.21 -5.78
CA PHE A 125 13.69 0.10 -6.86
C PHE A 125 13.83 -1.34 -7.33
N LEU A 126 14.02 -2.28 -6.40
CA LEU A 126 14.13 -3.71 -6.71
C LEU A 126 12.83 -4.23 -7.33
N HIS A 127 11.67 -3.88 -6.77
CA HIS A 127 10.37 -4.24 -7.35
C HIS A 127 10.25 -3.75 -8.80
N LYS A 128 10.61 -2.49 -9.07
CA LYS A 128 10.60 -1.92 -10.42
C LYS A 128 11.53 -2.64 -11.40
N LYS A 129 12.66 -3.18 -10.93
CA LYS A 129 13.64 -3.89 -11.76
C LYS A 129 13.30 -5.35 -12.01
N LEU A 130 12.63 -6.00 -11.05
CA LEU A 130 12.44 -7.46 -11.05
C LEU A 130 11.00 -7.90 -11.36
N VAL A 131 10.00 -7.07 -11.07
CA VAL A 131 8.59 -7.44 -11.18
C VAL A 131 7.98 -6.86 -12.46
N GLY A 132 7.49 -7.74 -13.33
CA GLY A 132 6.83 -7.38 -14.60
C GLY A 132 5.33 -7.09 -14.45
N GLN A 133 4.68 -6.70 -15.56
CA GLN A 133 3.26 -6.35 -15.59
C GLN A 133 2.31 -7.56 -15.63
N LYS A 134 2.79 -8.75 -16.03
CA LYS A 134 1.95 -9.96 -16.06
C LYS A 134 1.85 -10.53 -14.66
N VAL A 135 0.65 -10.47 -14.09
CA VAL A 135 0.37 -10.92 -12.74
C VAL A 135 0.04 -12.41 -12.75
N LEU A 136 0.70 -13.17 -11.88
CA LEU A 136 0.49 -14.60 -11.69
C LEU A 136 0.00 -14.85 -10.25
N ASN A 137 -0.64 -16.00 -10.03
CA ASN A 137 -1.06 -16.40 -8.71
C ASN A 137 -0.15 -17.48 -8.13
N VAL A 138 0.22 -17.32 -6.86
CA VAL A 138 0.99 -18.28 -6.07
C VAL A 138 0.25 -18.51 -4.77
N THR A 139 0.10 -19.77 -4.38
CA THR A 139 -0.49 -20.18 -3.11
C THR A 139 0.46 -21.14 -2.40
N ILE A 140 0.52 -21.05 -1.07
CA ILE A 140 1.26 -21.99 -0.25
C ILE A 140 0.27 -23.08 0.19
N THR A 141 0.55 -24.33 -0.14
CA THR A 141 -0.20 -25.46 0.43
C THR A 141 0.29 -25.67 1.87
N PRO A 142 -0.59 -25.61 2.89
CA PRO A 142 -0.18 -25.86 4.25
C PRO A 142 0.41 -27.28 4.37
N ASN A 143 1.65 -27.38 4.79
CA ASN A 143 2.19 -28.67 5.24
C ASN A 143 1.68 -28.90 6.66
N ASN A 144 1.03 -30.03 6.91
CA ASN A 144 0.48 -30.42 8.23
C ASN A 144 1.54 -30.57 9.34
N ASN A 145 2.81 -30.22 9.09
CA ASN A 145 3.95 -30.47 9.98
C ASN A 145 4.63 -29.20 10.54
N THR A 146 4.04 -28.01 10.39
CA THR A 146 4.62 -26.79 10.96
C THR A 146 3.57 -25.99 11.72
N PHE A 147 3.75 -25.92 13.04
CA PHE A 147 3.08 -24.97 13.93
C PHE A 147 3.81 -23.63 13.83
N LEU A 148 3.11 -22.62 13.33
CA LEU A 148 3.31 -21.22 13.69
C LEU A 148 1.95 -20.65 14.08
#